data_AF-A0A7S0EIX0-F1
#
_entry.id   AF-A0A7S0EIX0-F1
#
_cell.length_a   1.000
_cell.length_b   1.000
_cell.length_c   1.000
_cell.angle_alpha   90.00
_cell.angle_beta   90.00
_cell.angle_gamma   90.00
#
_symmetry.space_group_name_H-M   'P 1'
#
loop_
_entity.id
_entity.type
_entity.pdbx_description
1 polymer ?
#
loop_
_entity_poly.entity_id
_entity_poly.type
_entity_poly.pdbx_seq_one_letter_code
_entity_poly.pdbx_strand_id
1 'polypeptide(L)'
;NSLVFFINTVSFVVYLSAGFGWIPAVYSISGKRVSIERYFQWMNTTPCMIFVLSALGNTLQKYLIHDVKEFVRSIFWDETMILTGLAHAFLGFSMLGWVFLLVSCFSFIKVMQKLHTAILLSISKVATVYEVVSLRVLEVFTIVLWTLFPIIHLLYFTGMISYTQYDIVQSFVDLATKAIYSVTLVTGNFFLLDTVAELRLEQLQAEKDSRSSKVVRSEMMNHAMQMAVIEAETSARLSSRFLANISHEL
;
A
#
# COMPACT_ATOMS: atom_id res chain seq x y z
N ASN A 1 -8.82 -2.61 2.32
CA ASN A 1 -10.00 -2.14 3.09
C ASN A 1 -10.08 -2.70 4.51
N SER A 2 -9.92 -4.01 4.75
CA SER A 2 -10.03 -4.60 6.10
C SER A 2 -9.07 -4.00 7.15
N LEU A 3 -7.86 -3.60 6.75
CA LEU A 3 -6.87 -3.05 7.66
C LEU A 3 -7.17 -1.58 8.06
N VAL A 4 -7.71 -0.76 7.15
CA VAL A 4 -8.21 0.59 7.47
C VAL A 4 -9.39 0.49 8.42
N PHE A 5 -10.29 -0.47 8.15
CA PHE A 5 -11.42 -0.73 9.02
C PHE A 5 -10.93 -1.14 10.42
N PHE A 6 -9.95 -2.03 10.52
CA PHE A 6 -9.33 -2.41 11.79
C PHE A 6 -8.73 -1.19 12.52
N ILE A 7 -7.90 -0.39 11.84
CA ILE A 7 -7.26 0.80 12.43
C ILE A 7 -8.30 1.76 13.02
N ASN A 8 -9.35 2.06 12.25
CA ASN A 8 -10.41 2.96 12.68
C ASN A 8 -11.30 2.35 13.77
N THR A 9 -11.54 1.03 13.72
CA THR A 9 -12.34 0.33 14.74
C THR A 9 -11.64 0.32 16.09
N VAL A 10 -10.35 -0.01 16.14
CA VAL A 10 -9.55 0.03 17.38
C VAL A 10 -9.60 1.44 17.99
N SER A 11 -9.45 2.46 17.16
CA SER A 11 -9.50 3.86 17.60
C SER A 11 -10.89 4.25 18.10
N PHE A 12 -11.94 3.88 17.37
CA PHE A 12 -13.32 4.11 17.75
C PHE A 12 -13.62 3.50 19.12
N VAL A 13 -13.22 2.24 19.35
CA VAL A 13 -13.42 1.55 20.64
C VAL A 13 -12.69 2.28 21.77
N VAL A 14 -11.44 2.71 21.54
CA VAL A 14 -10.66 3.45 22.54
C VAL A 14 -11.32 4.79 22.88
N TYR A 15 -11.69 5.60 21.89
CA TYR A 15 -12.38 6.89 22.14
C TYR A 15 -13.76 6.71 22.77
N LEU A 16 -14.50 5.68 22.37
CA LEU A 16 -15.80 5.35 22.97
C LEU A 16 -15.61 4.98 24.45
N SER A 17 -14.62 4.14 24.76
CA SER A 17 -14.31 3.74 26.13
C SER A 17 -13.86 4.91 27.00
N ALA A 18 -13.11 5.86 26.43
CA ALA A 18 -12.70 7.08 27.11
C ALA A 18 -13.90 8.02 27.37
N GLY A 19 -14.80 8.17 26.39
CA GLY A 19 -16.01 8.99 26.51
C GLY A 19 -17.01 8.47 27.54
N PHE A 20 -17.17 7.15 27.66
CA PHE A 20 -18.01 6.53 28.69
C PHE A 20 -17.30 6.31 30.03
N GLY A 21 -15.99 6.58 30.12
CA GLY A 21 -15.22 6.37 31.36
C GLY A 21 -15.05 4.91 31.76
N TRP A 22 -15.05 3.98 30.79
CA TRP A 22 -14.84 2.54 31.06
C TRP A 22 -13.41 2.24 31.50
N ILE A 23 -12.46 3.08 31.10
CA ILE A 23 -11.05 2.95 31.48
C ILE A 23 -10.77 3.88 32.66
N PRO A 24 -10.27 3.36 33.80
CA PRO A 24 -9.98 4.17 34.98
C PRO A 24 -8.88 5.19 34.69
N ALA A 25 -8.94 6.35 35.35
CA ALA A 25 -7.89 7.34 35.26
C ALA A 25 -6.59 6.81 35.87
N VAL A 26 -5.54 6.75 35.06
CA VAL A 26 -4.20 6.34 35.48
C VAL A 26 -3.34 7.58 35.67
N TYR A 27 -2.48 7.58 36.68
CA TYR A 27 -1.60 8.71 37.01
C TYR A 27 -0.14 8.28 37.05
N SER A 28 0.74 9.20 36.65
CA SER A 28 2.19 9.07 36.74
C SER A 28 2.67 9.17 38.19
N ILE A 29 3.94 8.86 38.44
CA ILE A 29 4.59 9.05 39.74
C ILE A 29 4.57 10.54 40.15
N SER A 30 4.57 11.44 39.17
CA SER A 30 4.46 12.89 39.37
C SER A 30 3.02 13.41 39.50
N GLY A 31 2.01 12.53 39.56
CA GLY A 31 0.61 12.90 39.71
C GLY A 31 -0.06 13.42 38.42
N LYS A 32 0.60 13.33 37.27
CA LYS A 32 0.01 13.70 35.97
C LYS A 32 -0.85 12.56 35.44
N ARG A 33 -2.00 12.87 34.86
CA ARG A 33 -2.84 11.85 34.22
C ARG A 33 -2.13 11.27 33.00
N VAL A 34 -2.18 9.95 32.85
CA VAL A 34 -1.60 9.18 31.74
C VAL A 34 -2.74 8.51 30.98
N SER A 35 -2.82 8.78 29.68
CA SER A 35 -3.79 8.17 28.77
C SER A 35 -3.27 6.83 28.24
N ILE A 36 -3.28 5.81 29.09
CA ILE A 36 -2.76 4.46 28.77
C ILE A 36 -3.45 3.85 27.55
N GLU A 37 -4.74 4.15 27.39
CA GLU A 37 -5.60 3.67 26.32
C GLU A 37 -5.09 4.06 24.94
N ARG A 38 -4.49 5.26 24.83
CA ARG A 38 -3.90 5.75 23.57
C ARG A 38 -2.67 4.95 23.20
N TYR A 39 -1.83 4.59 24.17
CA TYR A 39 -0.65 3.77 23.89
C TYR A 39 -1.04 2.38 23.39
N PHE A 40 -2.03 1.74 24.00
CA PHE A 40 -2.58 0.47 23.48
C PHE A 40 -3.16 0.64 22.07
N GLN A 41 -3.87 1.74 21.80
CA GLN A 41 -4.34 2.05 20.46
C GLN A 41 -3.17 2.15 19.47
N TRP A 42 -2.10 2.87 19.83
CA TRP A 42 -0.95 3.09 18.96
C TRP A 42 -0.22 1.78 18.68
N MET A 43 0.07 0.95 19.69
CA MET A 43 0.70 -0.37 19.53
C MET A 43 -0.04 -1.30 18.53
N ASN A 44 -1.34 -1.07 18.31
CA ASN A 44 -2.11 -1.83 17.33
C ASN A 44 -2.21 -1.12 15.97
N THR A 45 -2.33 0.21 15.98
CA THR A 45 -2.64 0.99 14.78
C THR A 45 -1.39 1.43 14.01
N THR A 46 -0.30 1.77 14.67
CA THR A 46 0.93 2.23 14.00
C THR A 46 1.67 1.12 13.24
N PRO A 47 1.77 -0.14 13.72
CA PRO A 47 2.35 -1.21 12.91
C PRO A 47 1.50 -1.49 11.66
N CYS A 48 0.17 -1.40 11.80
CA CYS A 48 -0.76 -1.52 10.68
C CYS A 48 -0.52 -0.40 9.65
N MET A 49 -0.35 0.85 10.09
CA MET A 49 -0.04 1.96 9.18
C MET A 49 1.33 1.78 8.48
N ILE A 50 2.36 1.30 9.19
CA ILE A 50 3.66 0.97 8.58
C ILE A 50 3.53 -0.15 7.55
N PHE A 51 2.70 -1.16 7.83
CA PHE A 51 2.39 -2.23 6.88
C PHE A 51 1.72 -1.69 5.62
N VAL A 52 0.74 -0.79 5.76
CA VAL A 52 0.08 -0.13 4.62
C VAL A 52 1.09 0.54 3.72
N LEU A 53 1.99 1.36 4.28
CA LEU A 53 3.00 2.05 3.50
C LEU A 53 3.95 1.08 2.79
N SER A 54 4.33 0.00 3.48
CA SER A 54 5.18 -1.03 2.91
C SER A 54 4.48 -1.79 1.77
N ALA A 55 3.17 -1.98 1.87
CA ALA A 55 2.35 -2.67 0.86
C ALA A 55 2.03 -1.79 -0.35
N LEU A 56 1.79 -0.48 -0.15
CA LEU A 56 1.48 0.48 -1.22
C LEU A 56 2.60 0.54 -2.28
N GLY A 57 3.86 0.37 -1.88
CA GLY A 57 4.99 0.30 -2.81
C GLY A 57 5.14 -1.00 -3.59
N ASN A 58 4.39 -2.05 -3.25
CA ASN A 58 4.56 -3.40 -3.78
C ASN A 58 3.31 -3.94 -4.47
N THR A 59 2.29 -3.11 -4.72
CA THR A 59 1.02 -3.50 -5.36
C THR A 59 1.19 -4.13 -6.75
N LEU A 60 2.31 -3.91 -7.42
CA LEU A 60 2.66 -4.51 -8.72
C LEU A 60 3.51 -5.79 -8.62
N GLN A 61 3.91 -6.22 -7.41
CA GLN A 61 4.75 -7.41 -7.22
C GLN A 61 3.96 -8.61 -6.70
N LYS A 62 4.41 -9.83 -7.06
CA LYS A 62 3.86 -11.12 -6.61
C LYS A 62 3.82 -11.28 -5.07
N TYR A 63 4.63 -10.50 -4.35
CA TYR A 63 4.73 -10.51 -2.90
C TYR A 63 4.45 -9.12 -2.32
N LEU A 64 3.55 -9.06 -1.33
CA LEU A 64 3.12 -7.83 -0.67
C LEU A 64 4.25 -7.16 0.14
N ILE A 65 5.18 -7.97 0.67
CA ILE A 65 6.35 -7.51 1.41
C ILE A 65 7.60 -8.10 0.75
N HIS A 66 8.44 -7.24 0.20
CA HIS A 66 9.69 -7.64 -0.45
C HIS A 66 10.77 -8.08 0.57
N ASP A 67 10.78 -7.49 1.76
CA ASP A 67 11.74 -7.80 2.82
C ASP A 67 11.05 -7.85 4.19
N VAL A 68 10.70 -9.07 4.62
CA VAL A 68 10.05 -9.32 5.91
C VAL A 68 10.95 -8.91 7.07
N LYS A 69 12.27 -9.03 6.94
CA LYS A 69 13.22 -8.71 8.00
C LYS A 69 13.26 -7.20 8.24
N GLU A 70 13.25 -6.40 7.19
CA GLU A 70 13.18 -4.93 7.31
C GLU A 70 11.82 -4.48 7.84
N PHE A 71 10.73 -5.12 7.41
CA PHE A 71 9.40 -4.84 7.93
C PHE A 71 9.28 -5.12 9.44
N VAL A 72 9.71 -6.31 9.89
CA VAL A 72 9.74 -6.67 11.32
C VAL A 72 10.63 -5.71 12.11
N ARG A 73 11.76 -5.29 11.54
CA ARG A 73 12.62 -4.30 12.18
C ARG A 73 11.94 -2.94 12.34
N SER A 74 11.15 -2.51 11.36
CA SER A 74 10.37 -1.27 11.45
C SER A 74 9.32 -1.35 12.55
N ILE A 75 8.59 -2.46 12.65
CA ILE A 75 7.65 -2.71 13.77
C ILE A 75 8.38 -2.69 15.11
N PHE A 76 9.54 -3.33 15.20
CA PHE A 76 10.31 -3.35 16.44
C PHE A 76 10.68 -1.94 16.92
N TRP A 77 11.12 -1.06 16.01
CA TRP A 77 11.42 0.33 16.36
C TRP A 77 10.17 1.13 16.74
N ASP A 78 9.05 0.88 16.06
CA ASP A 78 7.75 1.50 16.36
C ASP A 78 7.23 1.11 17.76
N GLU A 79 7.22 -0.18 18.08
CA GLU A 79 6.82 -0.66 19.41
C GLU A 79 7.77 -0.17 20.51
N THR A 80 9.08 -0.17 20.23
CA THR A 80 10.07 0.38 21.18
C THR A 80 9.80 1.85 21.45
N MET A 81 9.49 2.64 20.40
CA MET A 81 9.12 4.05 20.55
C MET A 81 7.90 4.22 21.45
N ILE A 82 6.83 3.46 21.22
CA ILE A 82 5.57 3.62 21.96
C ILE A 82 5.73 3.18 23.42
N LEU A 83 6.36 2.02 23.66
CA LEU A 83 6.56 1.47 25.00
C LEU A 83 7.48 2.35 25.84
N THR A 84 8.55 2.88 25.25
CA THR A 84 9.45 3.79 25.98
C THR A 84 8.82 5.18 26.19
N GLY A 85 8.00 5.66 25.25
CA GLY A 85 7.17 6.85 25.45
C GLY A 85 6.17 6.68 26.61
N LEU A 86 5.54 5.50 26.72
CA LEU A 86 4.66 5.15 27.84
C LEU A 86 5.43 5.09 29.16
N ALA A 87 6.61 4.47 29.16
CA ALA A 87 7.47 4.41 30.34
C ALA A 87 7.86 5.81 30.84
N HIS A 88 8.25 6.73 29.93
CA HIS A 88 8.43 8.14 30.30
C HIS A 88 7.14 8.76 30.84
N ALA A 89 5.98 8.45 30.27
CA ALA A 89 4.71 9.01 30.74
C ALA A 89 4.46 8.70 32.22
N PHE A 90 4.83 7.50 32.68
CA PHE A 90 4.76 7.11 34.08
C PHE A 90 5.86 7.71 34.95
N LEU A 91 7.09 7.74 34.44
CA LEU A 91 8.29 8.09 35.19
C LEU A 91 8.57 9.61 35.24
N GLY A 92 7.95 10.38 34.35
CA GLY A 92 8.08 11.85 34.27
C GLY A 92 9.54 12.32 34.22
N PHE A 93 9.86 13.31 35.06
CA PHE A 93 11.19 13.95 35.11
C PHE A 93 12.27 13.19 35.88
N SER A 94 11.99 11.95 36.29
CA SER A 94 13.04 11.11 36.86
C SER A 94 14.17 10.89 35.84
N MET A 95 15.39 10.61 36.31
CA MET A 95 16.52 10.31 35.44
C MET A 95 16.20 9.17 34.47
N LEU A 96 15.52 8.13 34.95
CA LEU A 96 15.09 7.01 34.13
C LEU A 96 14.02 7.41 33.10
N GLY A 97 13.11 8.33 33.46
CA GLY A 97 12.14 8.91 32.53
C GLY A 97 12.84 9.56 31.34
N TRP A 98 13.84 10.41 31.59
CA TRP A 98 14.63 11.05 30.52
C TRP A 98 15.33 10.04 29.60
N VAL A 99 15.87 8.94 30.16
CA VAL A 99 16.46 7.86 29.35
C VAL A 99 15.40 7.26 28.41
N PHE A 100 14.22 6.94 28.93
CA PHE A 100 13.14 6.40 28.10
C PHE A 100 12.65 7.36 27.02
N LEU A 101 12.58 8.66 27.32
CA LEU A 101 12.26 9.67 26.33
C LEU A 101 13.31 9.73 25.21
N LEU A 102 14.60 9.70 25.55
CA LEU A 102 15.67 9.71 24.56
C LEU A 102 15.62 8.46 23.67
N VAL A 103 15.37 7.28 24.25
CA VAL A 103 15.17 6.04 23.49
C VAL A 103 13.93 6.13 22.58
N SER A 104 12.84 6.70 23.07
CA SER A 104 11.62 6.93 22.28
C SER A 104 11.89 7.84 21.08
N CYS A 105 12.55 8.97 21.29
CA CYS A 105 12.91 9.92 20.23
C CYS A 105 13.89 9.31 19.22
N PHE A 106 14.88 8.55 19.68
CA PHE A 106 15.79 7.84 18.79
C PHE A 106 15.06 6.80 17.93
N SER A 107 14.17 6.02 18.54
CA SER A 107 13.34 5.03 17.86
C SER A 107 12.41 5.68 16.83
N PHE A 108 11.81 6.83 17.17
CA PHE A 108 11.03 7.65 16.24
C PHE A 108 11.84 8.04 15.00
N ILE A 109 13.09 8.51 15.17
CA ILE A 109 13.97 8.84 14.03
C ILE A 109 14.21 7.60 13.16
N LYS A 110 14.42 6.43 13.77
CA LYS A 110 14.56 5.16 13.01
C LYS A 110 13.31 4.81 12.22
N VAL A 111 12.12 4.97 12.82
CA VAL A 111 10.84 4.77 12.11
C VAL A 111 10.73 5.73 10.93
N MET A 112 11.02 7.02 11.12
CA MET A 112 10.95 8.02 10.03
C MET A 112 11.94 7.73 8.89
N GLN A 113 13.17 7.29 9.21
CA GLN A 113 14.14 6.87 8.19
C GLN A 113 13.64 5.68 7.38
N LYS A 114 13.03 4.69 8.04
CA LYS A 114 12.48 3.50 7.39
C LYS A 114 11.27 3.84 6.53
N LEU A 115 10.40 4.72 7.02
CA LEU A 115 9.26 5.25 6.30
C LEU A 115 9.69 5.97 5.02
N HIS A 116 10.65 6.90 5.13
CA HIS A 116 11.22 7.60 3.99
C HIS A 116 11.80 6.63 2.95
N THR A 117 12.57 5.64 3.41
CA THR A 117 13.16 4.62 2.52
C THR A 117 12.07 3.80 1.82
N ALA A 118 11.02 3.39 2.53
CA ALA A 118 9.90 2.65 1.96
C ALA A 118 9.15 3.48 0.90
N ILE A 119 8.95 4.77 1.14
CA ILE A 119 8.33 5.68 0.17
C ILE A 119 9.23 5.87 -1.06
N LEU A 120 10.54 6.06 -0.90
CA LEU A 120 11.47 6.17 -2.03
C LEU A 120 11.45 4.91 -2.91
N LEU A 121 11.46 3.72 -2.28
CA LEU A 121 11.34 2.45 -2.99
C LEU A 121 10.00 2.33 -3.72
N SER A 122 8.92 2.83 -3.12
CA SER A 122 7.59 2.88 -3.76
C SER A 122 7.60 3.81 -4.98
N ILE A 123 8.17 5.00 -4.83
CA ILE A 123 8.31 6.00 -5.90
C ILE A 123 9.13 5.47 -7.07
N SER A 124 10.18 4.67 -6.82
CA SER A 124 10.97 4.06 -7.90
C SER A 124 10.22 3.03 -8.75
N LYS A 125 9.02 2.60 -8.31
CA LYS A 125 8.23 1.54 -8.93
C LYS A 125 6.92 2.02 -9.57
N VAL A 126 6.48 3.25 -9.28
CA VAL A 126 5.24 3.80 -9.86
C VAL A 126 5.50 4.33 -11.26
N ALA A 127 4.47 4.30 -12.11
CA ALA A 127 4.57 4.65 -13.52
C ALA A 127 4.23 6.13 -13.78
N THR A 128 3.40 6.73 -12.92
CA THR A 128 2.82 8.06 -13.18
C THR A 128 3.30 9.12 -12.19
N VAL A 129 3.37 10.38 -12.66
CA VAL A 129 3.71 11.55 -11.83
C VAL A 129 2.69 11.75 -10.70
N TYR A 130 1.42 11.46 -10.96
CA TYR A 130 0.35 11.58 -9.97
C TYR A 130 0.58 10.66 -8.76
N GLU A 131 0.97 9.41 -8.98
CA GLU A 131 1.30 8.46 -7.90
C GLU A 131 2.50 8.94 -7.09
N VAL A 132 3.53 9.48 -7.75
CA VAL A 132 4.70 10.06 -7.06
C VAL A 132 4.26 11.20 -6.14
N VAL A 133 3.43 12.13 -6.64
CA VAL A 133 2.92 13.25 -5.84
C VAL A 133 2.09 12.73 -4.67
N SER A 134 1.20 11.76 -4.89
CA SER A 134 0.38 11.16 -3.83
C SER A 134 1.22 10.52 -2.72
N LEU A 135 2.26 9.75 -3.08
CA LEU A 135 3.19 9.15 -2.12
C LEU A 135 4.00 10.19 -1.35
N ARG A 136 4.45 11.27 -2.01
CA ARG A 136 5.15 12.38 -1.36
C ARG A 136 4.25 13.16 -0.40
N VAL A 137 3.00 13.40 -0.80
CA VAL A 137 2.00 14.05 0.05
C VAL A 137 1.76 13.19 1.30
N LEU A 138 1.54 11.89 1.12
CA LEU A 138 1.40 10.94 2.23
C LEU A 138 2.60 10.95 3.17
N GLU A 139 3.82 10.95 2.63
CA GLU A 139 5.06 11.03 3.40
C GLU A 139 5.13 12.32 4.23
N VAL A 140 4.97 13.48 3.59
CA VAL A 140 5.06 14.78 4.27
C VAL A 140 4.01 14.88 5.37
N PHE A 141 2.76 14.54 5.08
CA PHE A 141 1.71 14.56 6.10
C PHE A 141 1.98 13.58 7.23
N THR A 142 2.49 12.39 6.94
CA THR A 142 2.85 11.41 7.98
C THR A 142 3.95 11.96 8.87
N ILE A 143 5.03 12.49 8.29
CA ILE A 143 6.14 13.08 9.06
C ILE A 143 5.63 14.23 9.93
N VAL A 144 4.86 15.16 9.37
CA VAL A 144 4.33 16.32 10.09
C VAL A 144 3.44 15.88 11.24
N LEU A 145 2.41 15.07 10.97
CA LEU A 145 1.45 14.66 11.98
C LEU A 145 2.09 13.76 13.05
N TRP A 146 2.96 12.82 12.65
CA TRP A 146 3.61 11.93 13.60
C TRP A 146 4.60 12.67 14.51
N THR A 147 5.24 13.73 14.01
CA THR A 147 6.12 14.60 14.81
C THR A 147 5.34 15.41 15.86
N LEU A 148 4.05 15.69 15.64
CA LEU A 148 3.24 16.39 16.64
C LEU A 148 3.06 15.57 17.92
N PHE A 149 2.96 14.25 17.86
CA PHE A 149 2.79 13.40 19.05
C PHE A 149 3.88 13.61 20.13
N PRO A 150 5.19 13.48 19.83
CA PRO A 150 6.23 13.73 20.82
C PRO A 150 6.29 15.20 21.26
N ILE A 151 6.00 16.17 20.36
CA ILE A 151 5.96 17.59 20.73
C ILE A 151 4.85 17.85 21.76
N ILE A 152 3.63 17.40 21.49
CA ILE A 152 2.48 17.57 22.38
C ILE A 152 2.72 16.85 23.71
N HIS A 153 3.33 15.66 23.68
CA HIS A 153 3.76 14.94 24.88
C HIS A 153 4.71 15.77 25.74
N LEU A 154 5.75 16.35 25.13
CA LEU A 154 6.68 17.22 25.86
C LEU A 154 5.99 18.44 26.44
N LEU A 155 5.14 19.14 25.67
CA LEU A 155 4.39 20.31 26.15
C LEU A 155 3.53 19.97 27.38
N TYR A 156 2.89 18.80 27.40
CA TYR A 156 2.10 18.36 28.54
C TYR A 156 2.99 18.02 29.74
N PHE A 157 4.10 17.31 29.52
CA PHE A 157 5.00 16.91 30.60
C PHE A 157 5.79 18.09 31.20
N THR A 158 6.12 19.11 30.42
CA THR A 158 6.66 20.40 30.92
C THR A 158 5.63 21.27 31.61
N GLY A 159 4.34 20.92 31.53
CA GLY A 159 3.26 21.70 32.15
C GLY A 159 2.89 22.96 31.37
N MET A 160 3.33 23.08 30.11
CA MET A 160 2.95 24.18 29.22
C MET A 160 1.49 24.09 28.77
N ILE A 161 0.92 22.87 28.77
CA ILE A 161 -0.50 22.64 28.46
C ILE A 161 -1.16 21.77 29.54
N SER A 162 -2.46 22.00 29.73
CA SER A 162 -3.31 21.19 30.60
C SER A 162 -3.60 19.81 30.00
N TYR A 163 -4.07 18.86 30.82
CA TYR A 163 -4.49 17.54 30.33
C TYR A 163 -5.61 17.63 29.30
N THR A 164 -6.60 18.52 29.49
CA THR A 164 -7.69 18.71 28.52
C THR A 164 -7.18 19.17 27.16
N GLN A 165 -6.23 20.11 27.14
CA GLN A 165 -5.59 20.56 25.89
C GLN A 165 -4.78 19.44 25.24
N TYR A 166 -3.99 18.72 26.04
CA TYR A 166 -3.25 17.53 25.57
C TYR A 166 -4.21 16.53 24.91
N ASP A 167 -5.31 16.20 25.58
CA ASP A 167 -6.27 15.20 25.13
C ASP A 167 -6.98 15.61 23.83
N ILE A 168 -7.40 16.88 23.71
CA ILE A 168 -8.03 17.41 22.50
C ILE A 168 -7.05 17.40 21.32
N VAL A 169 -5.84 17.93 21.51
CA VAL A 169 -4.87 18.05 20.41
C VAL A 169 -4.39 16.66 19.98
N GLN A 170 -4.10 15.76 20.92
CA GLN A 170 -3.77 14.38 20.60
C GLN A 170 -4.88 13.70 19.81
N SER A 171 -6.15 13.85 20.21
CA SER A 171 -7.28 13.27 19.50
C SER A 171 -7.42 13.81 18.08
N PHE A 172 -7.21 15.11 17.90
CA PHE A 172 -7.26 15.74 16.59
C PHE A 172 -6.15 15.21 15.65
N VAL A 173 -4.91 15.15 16.13
CA VAL A 173 -3.78 14.62 15.36
C VAL A 173 -4.01 13.15 15.02
N ASP A 174 -4.55 12.39 15.96
CA ASP A 174 -4.85 10.97 15.81
C ASP A 174 -5.94 10.70 14.77
N LEU A 175 -7.00 11.53 14.75
CA LEU A 175 -8.04 11.53 13.72
C LEU A 175 -7.48 11.92 12.35
N ALA A 176 -6.73 13.04 12.27
CA ALA A 176 -6.15 13.53 11.03
C ALA A 176 -5.21 12.50 10.40
N THR A 177 -4.37 11.85 11.21
CA THR A 177 -3.45 10.79 10.75
C THR A 177 -4.24 9.64 10.12
N LYS A 178 -5.27 9.14 10.80
CA LYS A 178 -6.06 8.00 10.28
C LYS A 178 -6.92 8.36 9.07
N ALA A 179 -7.41 9.59 9.01
CA ALA A 179 -8.14 10.10 7.85
C ALA A 179 -7.26 10.09 6.59
N ILE A 180 -6.01 10.57 6.70
CA ILE A 180 -5.08 10.58 5.57
C ILE A 180 -4.80 9.16 5.07
N TYR A 181 -4.52 8.22 5.98
CA TYR A 181 -4.31 6.82 5.59
C TYR A 181 -5.55 6.18 4.96
N SER A 182 -6.74 6.53 5.46
CA SER A 182 -8.00 6.03 4.90
C SER A 182 -8.20 6.55 3.47
N VAL A 183 -7.98 7.85 3.24
CA VAL A 183 -8.09 8.47 1.91
C VAL A 183 -7.06 7.88 0.96
N THR A 184 -5.78 7.80 1.35
CA THR A 184 -4.72 7.27 0.48
C THR A 184 -4.98 5.82 0.08
N LEU A 185 -5.47 4.97 0.99
CA LEU A 185 -5.79 3.59 0.64
C LEU A 185 -7.03 3.43 -0.22
N VAL A 186 -8.04 4.26 -0.02
CA VAL A 186 -9.23 4.27 -0.88
C VAL A 186 -8.83 4.69 -2.30
N THR A 187 -8.09 5.79 -2.43
CA THR A 187 -7.59 6.27 -3.73
C THR A 187 -6.66 5.25 -4.40
N GLY A 188 -5.75 4.62 -3.64
CA GLY A 188 -4.85 3.60 -4.15
C GLY A 188 -5.56 2.34 -4.67
N ASN A 189 -6.65 1.91 -4.01
CA ASN A 189 -7.45 0.77 -4.48
C ASN A 189 -8.22 1.08 -5.76
N PHE A 190 -8.76 2.29 -5.91
CA PHE A 190 -9.41 2.70 -7.15
C PHE A 190 -8.43 2.67 -8.33
N PHE A 191 -7.22 3.20 -8.13
CA PHE A 191 -6.19 3.19 -9.16
C PHE A 191 -5.78 1.76 -9.57
N LEU A 192 -5.60 0.85 -8.61
CA LEU A 192 -5.27 -0.55 -8.91
C LEU A 192 -6.36 -1.20 -9.75
N LEU A 193 -7.63 -0.97 -9.41
CA LEU A 193 -8.76 -1.48 -10.19
C LEU A 193 -8.77 -0.93 -11.61
N ASP A 194 -8.48 0.37 -11.78
CA ASP A 194 -8.39 1.01 -13.11
C ASP A 194 -7.24 0.42 -13.94
N THR A 195 -6.06 0.22 -13.36
CA THR A 195 -4.91 -0.40 -14.06
C THR A 195 -5.20 -1.86 -14.46
N VAL A 196 -5.84 -2.63 -13.58
CA VAL A 196 -6.24 -4.02 -13.89
C VAL A 196 -7.30 -4.03 -15.00
N ALA A 197 -8.22 -3.07 -15.00
CA ALA A 197 -9.22 -2.94 -16.06
C ALA A 197 -8.55 -2.61 -17.41
N GLU A 198 -7.60 -1.66 -17.45
CA GLU A 198 -6.83 -1.31 -18.64
C GLU A 198 -6.04 -2.51 -19.18
N LEU A 199 -5.25 -3.19 -18.35
CA LEU A 199 -4.50 -4.39 -18.75
C LEU A 199 -5.42 -5.49 -19.29
N ARG A 200 -6.62 -5.63 -18.73
CA ARG A 200 -7.59 -6.62 -19.20
C ARG A 200 -8.17 -6.24 -20.56
N LEU A 201 -8.37 -4.95 -20.82
CA LEU A 201 -8.77 -4.47 -22.15
C LEU A 201 -7.66 -4.71 -23.19
N GLU A 202 -6.40 -4.46 -22.86
CA GLU A 202 -5.26 -4.75 -23.74
C GLU A 202 -5.15 -6.25 -24.05
N GLN A 203 -5.32 -7.12 -23.04
CA GLN A 203 -5.34 -8.57 -23.23
C GLN A 203 -6.46 -9.02 -24.17
N LEU A 204 -7.66 -8.48 -24.00
CA LEU A 204 -8.81 -8.78 -24.86
C LEU A 204 -8.57 -8.30 -26.30
N GLN A 205 -7.93 -7.15 -26.49
CA GLN A 205 -7.54 -6.66 -27.81
C GLN A 205 -6.48 -7.57 -28.46
N ALA A 206 -5.44 -7.94 -27.73
CA ALA A 206 -4.40 -8.85 -28.23
C ALA A 206 -4.96 -10.25 -28.60
N GLU A 207 -5.91 -10.77 -27.81
CA GLU A 207 -6.60 -12.01 -28.11
C GLU A 207 -7.45 -11.89 -29.39
N LYS A 208 -8.17 -10.78 -29.56
CA LYS A 208 -8.96 -10.50 -30.76
C LYS A 208 -8.09 -10.40 -32.01
N ASP A 209 -6.94 -9.73 -31.92
CA ASP A 209 -6.00 -9.59 -33.03
C ASP A 209 -5.34 -10.93 -33.40
N SER A 210 -4.95 -11.72 -32.39
CA SER A 210 -4.45 -13.09 -32.61
C SER A 210 -5.48 -13.98 -33.29
N ARG A 211 -6.74 -13.90 -32.85
CA ARG A 211 -7.84 -14.66 -33.44
C ARG A 211 -8.13 -14.22 -34.87
N SER A 212 -8.15 -12.92 -35.13
CA SER A 212 -8.30 -12.36 -36.49
C SER A 212 -7.18 -12.83 -37.41
N SER A 213 -5.92 -12.75 -36.97
CA SER A 213 -4.76 -13.22 -37.74
C SER A 213 -4.82 -14.72 -38.06
N LYS A 214 -5.24 -15.56 -37.10
CA LYS A 214 -5.43 -17.01 -37.31
C LYS A 214 -6.55 -17.29 -38.33
N VAL A 215 -7.65 -16.54 -38.27
CA VAL A 215 -8.76 -16.68 -39.24
C VAL A 215 -8.30 -16.30 -40.64
N VAL A 216 -7.64 -15.14 -40.80
CA VAL A 216 -7.11 -14.68 -42.11
C VAL A 216 -6.12 -15.71 -42.68
N ARG A 217 -5.22 -16.24 -41.85
CA ARG A 217 -4.25 -17.27 -42.30
C ARG A 217 -4.96 -18.56 -42.73
N SER A 218 -6.01 -18.98 -42.03
CA SER A 218 -6.81 -20.16 -42.38
C SER A 218 -7.55 -19.96 -43.71
N GLU A 219 -8.12 -18.78 -43.94
CA GLU A 219 -8.83 -18.47 -45.19
C GLU A 219 -7.86 -18.43 -46.38
N MET A 220 -6.70 -17.78 -46.24
CA MET A 220 -5.67 -17.78 -47.29
C MET A 220 -5.18 -19.19 -47.62
N MET A 221 -5.00 -20.04 -46.61
CA MET A 221 -4.55 -21.42 -46.81
C MET A 221 -5.60 -22.26 -47.54
N ASN A 222 -6.89 -22.11 -47.19
CA ASN A 222 -7.99 -22.76 -47.89
C ASN A 222 -8.08 -22.29 -49.36
N HIS A 223 -7.91 -21.00 -49.61
CA HIS A 223 -7.92 -20.46 -50.97
C HIS A 223 -6.74 -20.94 -51.81
N ALA A 224 -5.54 -20.99 -51.24
CA ALA A 224 -4.36 -21.55 -51.90
C ALA A 224 -4.53 -23.04 -52.23
N MET A 225 -5.13 -23.80 -51.31
CA MET A 225 -5.43 -25.22 -51.53
C MET A 225 -6.45 -25.41 -52.66
N GLN A 226 -7.50 -24.60 -52.72
CA GLN A 226 -8.46 -24.63 -53.82
C GLN A 226 -7.82 -24.29 -55.17
N MET A 227 -6.94 -23.28 -55.24
CA MET A 227 -6.21 -22.97 -56.47
C MET A 227 -5.29 -24.11 -56.91
N ALA A 228 -4.55 -24.72 -55.99
CA ALA A 228 -3.67 -25.86 -56.29
C ALA A 228 -4.45 -27.07 -56.83
N VAL A 229 -5.65 -27.35 -56.28
CA VAL A 229 -6.53 -28.41 -56.79
C VAL A 229 -6.98 -28.11 -58.23
N ILE A 230 -7.39 -26.88 -58.51
CA ILE A 230 -7.80 -26.47 -59.87
C ILE A 230 -6.62 -26.58 -60.86
N GLU A 231 -5.41 -26.18 -60.45
CA GLU A 231 -4.21 -26.27 -61.28
C GLU A 231 -3.79 -27.72 -61.56
N ALA A 232 -3.93 -28.60 -60.57
CA ALA A 232 -3.69 -30.03 -60.74
C ALA A 232 -4.71 -30.69 -61.68
N GLU A 233 -6.01 -30.37 -61.54
CA GLU A 233 -7.05 -30.89 -62.44
C GLU A 233 -6.88 -30.41 -63.88
N THR A 234 -6.53 -29.13 -64.07
CA THR A 234 -6.29 -28.56 -65.40
C THR A 234 -5.05 -29.18 -66.05
N SER A 235 -3.97 -29.37 -65.30
CA SER A 235 -2.76 -30.08 -65.76
C SER A 235 -3.04 -31.54 -66.14
N ALA A 236 -3.83 -32.25 -65.32
CA ALA A 236 -4.22 -33.63 -65.61
C ALA A 236 -5.07 -33.74 -66.89
N ARG A 237 -6.02 -32.82 -67.10
CA ARG A 237 -6.83 -32.76 -68.33
C ARG A 237 -6.00 -32.42 -69.57
N LEU A 238 -5.02 -31.54 -69.44
CA LEU A 238 -4.07 -31.21 -70.51
C LEU A 238 -3.22 -32.41 -70.87
N SER A 239 -2.66 -33.11 -69.87
CA SER A 239 -1.90 -34.34 -70.06
C SER A 239 -2.73 -35.44 -70.72
N SER A 240 -3.97 -35.67 -70.27
CA SER A 240 -4.85 -36.68 -70.88
C SER A 240 -5.20 -36.34 -72.33
N ARG A 241 -5.42 -35.07 -72.66
CA ARG A 241 -5.67 -34.62 -74.05
C ARG A 241 -4.43 -34.77 -74.92
N PHE A 242 -3.25 -34.46 -74.39
CA PHE A 242 -1.98 -34.62 -75.11
C PHE A 242 -1.71 -36.09 -75.44
N LEU A 243 -1.90 -36.99 -74.45
CA LEU A 243 -1.76 -38.43 -74.65
C LEU A 243 -2.80 -38.97 -75.65
N ALA A 244 -4.05 -38.50 -75.59
CA ALA A 244 -5.07 -38.89 -76.56
C ALA A 244 -4.74 -38.43 -77.99
N ASN A 245 -4.19 -37.22 -78.17
CA ASN A 245 -3.76 -36.74 -79.49
C ASN A 245 -2.59 -37.55 -80.06
N ILE A 246 -1.59 -37.90 -79.24
CA ILE A 246 -0.47 -38.74 -79.68
C ILE A 246 -0.94 -40.12 -80.11
N SER A 247 -1.92 -40.71 -79.42
CA SER A 247 -2.48 -42.02 -79.80
C SER A 247 -3.24 -42.04 -81.12
N HIS A 248 -3.60 -40.87 -81.66
CA HIS A 248 -4.27 -40.73 -82.96
C HIS A 248 -3.30 -40.48 -84.13
N GLU A 249 -2.04 -40.14 -83.87
CA GLU A 249 -1.01 -39.87 -84.89
C GLU A 249 -0.01 -41.03 -85.12
N LEU A 250 -0.13 -42.13 -84.35
CA LEU A 250 0.62 -43.38 -84.52
C LEU A 250 -0.26 -44.48 -85.11
#